data_AF-A0A960US71-F1
#
_entry.id   AF-A0A960US71-F1
#
_cell.length_a   1.000
_cell.length_b   1.000
_cell.length_c   1.000
_cell.angle_alpha   90.00
_cell.angle_beta   90.00
_cell.angle_gamma   90.00
#
_symmetry.space_group_name_H-M   'P 1'
#
loop_
_entity.id
_entity.type
_entity.pdbx_description
1 polymer ?
#
loop_
_entity_poly.entity_id
_entity_poly.type
_entity_poly.pdbx_seq_one_letter_code
_entity_poly.pdbx_strand_id
1 'polypeptide(L)'
;NAYDHIKKKEGIRTFEADPQQAADAGIKAMTIAYLIGDLFPGSIPEKVQRFFETRAGQEMAVYYAGAEIALPFTDNLLEGAGNWIGKLLDQQGGTAEKKFSEFAGSGSISEVRQILETFGSTMDRTLVQVKGYLDPFMDRIKGTLPGIMNAADSVTGGAATALDMLPIWKLLGARVAAEACALRALRGWD
;
A
#
# COMPACT_ATOMS: atom_id res chain seq x y z
N ASN A 1 -5.68 26.77 -5.04
CA ASN A 1 -5.72 25.32 -5.33
C ASN A 1 -6.28 24.61 -4.10
N ALA A 2 -7.21 23.66 -4.23
CA ALA A 2 -7.81 22.95 -3.08
C ALA A 2 -6.73 22.34 -2.14
N TYR A 3 -5.60 21.94 -2.72
CA TYR A 3 -4.40 21.44 -2.06
C TYR A 3 -3.69 22.44 -1.12
N ASP A 4 -3.74 23.76 -1.40
CA ASP A 4 -3.12 24.77 -0.53
C ASP A 4 -3.87 24.93 0.79
N HIS A 5 -5.17 24.63 0.81
CA HIS A 5 -5.98 24.71 2.02
C HIS A 5 -5.67 23.56 2.99
N ILE A 6 -5.22 22.41 2.49
CA ILE A 6 -4.85 21.26 3.29
C ILE A 6 -3.45 21.47 3.92
N LYS A 7 -2.48 22.00 3.15
CA LYS A 7 -1.15 22.34 3.67
C LYS A 7 -1.17 23.32 4.86
N LYS A 8 -2.12 24.27 4.87
CA LYS A 8 -2.17 25.31 5.91
C LYS A 8 -2.67 24.84 7.29
N LYS A 9 -3.26 23.64 7.41
CA LYS A 9 -3.86 23.16 8.67
C LYS A 9 -3.11 22.01 9.37
N GLU A 10 -2.28 21.22 8.67
CA GLU A 10 -1.92 19.87 9.18
C GLU A 10 -0.41 19.55 9.30
N GLY A 11 0.51 20.49 9.06
CA GLY A 11 1.96 20.23 9.15
C GLY A 11 2.56 19.50 7.93
N ILE A 12 3.84 19.14 8.02
CA ILE A 12 4.59 18.45 6.95
C ILE A 12 4.19 16.96 6.96
N ARG A 13 3.71 16.42 5.83
CA ARG A 13 3.18 15.06 5.73
C ARG A 13 4.08 14.19 4.87
N THR A 14 5.22 13.85 5.46
CA THR A 14 6.24 13.02 4.82
C THR A 14 6.58 11.77 5.63
N PHE A 15 7.23 10.79 5.00
CA PHE A 15 7.74 9.56 5.61
C PHE A 15 8.64 9.85 6.82
N GLU A 16 9.40 10.95 6.75
CA GLU A 16 10.29 11.42 7.82
C GLU A 16 9.52 12.02 9.00
N ALA A 17 8.35 12.62 8.73
CA ALA A 17 7.51 13.22 9.75
C ALA A 17 6.71 12.17 10.55
N ASP A 18 6.41 11.01 9.94
CA ASP A 18 5.76 9.87 10.60
C ASP A 18 6.47 8.53 10.28
N PRO A 19 7.59 8.23 10.97
CA PRO A 19 8.39 7.05 10.70
C PRO A 19 7.68 5.74 11.07
N GLN A 20 6.69 5.78 11.97
CA GLN A 20 5.95 4.58 12.37
C GLN A 20 5.00 4.15 11.25
N GLN A 21 4.20 5.09 10.71
CA GLN A 21 3.34 4.79 9.57
C GLN A 21 4.17 4.40 8.34
N ALA A 22 5.35 5.01 8.15
CA ALA A 22 6.23 4.69 7.03
C ALA A 22 6.78 3.25 7.14
N ALA A 23 7.21 2.84 8.33
CA ALA A 23 7.67 1.48 8.56
C ALA A 23 6.56 0.45 8.35
N ASP A 24 5.34 0.74 8.82
CA ASP A 24 4.18 -0.12 8.63
C ASP A 24 3.78 -0.25 7.15
N ALA A 25 3.72 0.87 6.42
CA ALA A 25 3.50 0.88 4.97
C ALA A 25 4.56 0.05 4.23
N GLY A 26 5.84 0.18 4.60
CA GLY A 26 6.93 -0.61 4.03
C GLY A 26 6.76 -2.12 4.25
N ILE A 27 6.36 -2.54 5.45
CA ILE A 27 6.09 -3.97 5.76
C ILE A 27 4.90 -4.48 4.95
N LYS A 28 3.83 -3.69 4.83
CA LYS A 28 2.66 -4.03 4.00
C LYS A 28 3.06 -4.18 2.53
N ALA A 29 3.91 -3.30 2.00
CA ALA A 29 4.45 -3.40 0.64
C ALA A 29 5.16 -4.73 0.39
N MET A 30 6.07 -5.11 1.29
CA MET A 30 6.81 -6.37 1.15
C MET A 30 5.91 -7.59 1.34
N THR A 31 4.89 -7.49 2.19
CA THR A 31 3.89 -8.56 2.37
C THR A 31 3.07 -8.76 1.09
N ILE A 32 2.69 -7.68 0.40
CA ILE A 32 2.05 -7.75 -0.92
C ILE A 32 2.99 -8.42 -1.93
N ALA A 33 4.25 -8.01 -2.00
CA ALA A 33 5.23 -8.61 -2.90
C ALA A 33 5.45 -10.11 -2.62
N TYR A 34 5.48 -10.51 -1.34
CA TYR A 34 5.53 -11.92 -0.96
C TYR A 34 4.28 -12.69 -1.40
N LEU A 35 3.08 -12.16 -1.18
CA LEU A 35 1.83 -12.76 -1.66
C LEU A 35 1.84 -12.93 -3.18
N ILE A 36 2.34 -11.93 -3.91
CA ILE A 36 2.49 -12.01 -5.37
C ILE A 36 3.45 -13.15 -5.76
N GLY A 37 4.59 -13.22 -5.08
CA GLY A 37 5.63 -14.22 -5.32
C GLY A 37 5.17 -15.65 -5.07
N ASP A 38 4.38 -15.85 -4.01
CA ASP A 38 3.92 -17.16 -3.55
C ASP A 38 2.70 -17.67 -4.34
N LEU A 39 1.73 -16.79 -4.61
CA LEU A 39 0.44 -17.20 -5.17
C LEU A 39 0.43 -17.33 -6.69
N PHE A 40 1.22 -16.52 -7.39
CA PHE A 40 1.20 -16.45 -8.84
C PHE A 40 2.45 -17.11 -9.46
N PRO A 41 2.30 -18.04 -10.42
CA PRO A 41 3.45 -18.64 -11.09
C PRO A 41 3.98 -17.73 -12.20
N GLY A 42 5.15 -18.08 -12.75
CA GLY A 42 5.80 -17.40 -13.88
C GLY A 42 6.97 -16.51 -13.48
N SER A 43 7.45 -15.74 -14.46
CA SER A 43 8.47 -14.69 -14.25
C SER A 43 7.91 -13.54 -13.40
N ILE A 44 8.77 -12.77 -12.75
CA ILE A 44 8.37 -11.66 -11.86
C ILE A 44 7.36 -10.69 -12.53
N PRO A 45 7.56 -10.22 -13.78
CA PRO A 45 6.58 -9.38 -14.45
C PRO A 45 5.22 -10.07 -14.63
N GLU A 46 5.21 -11.37 -14.96
CA GLU A 46 3.97 -12.14 -15.10
C GLU A 46 3.26 -12.31 -13.75
N LYS A 47 4.00 -12.54 -12.65
CA LYS A 47 3.40 -12.63 -11.31
C LYS A 47 2.67 -11.34 -10.94
N VAL A 48 3.32 -10.19 -11.13
CA VAL A 48 2.73 -8.86 -10.88
C VAL A 48 1.54 -8.62 -11.80
N GLN A 49 1.65 -8.93 -13.08
CA GLN A 49 0.54 -8.80 -14.02
C GLN A 49 -0.68 -9.63 -13.58
N ARG A 50 -0.48 -10.90 -13.22
CA ARG A 50 -1.55 -11.82 -12.80
C ARG A 50 -2.22 -11.35 -11.52
N PHE A 51 -1.46 -10.77 -10.58
CA PHE A 51 -2.03 -10.09 -9.43
C PHE A 51 -3.02 -8.98 -9.84
N PHE A 52 -2.65 -8.13 -10.81
CA PHE A 52 -3.53 -7.10 -11.33
C PHE A 52 -4.66 -7.61 -12.24
N GLU A 53 -4.63 -8.86 -12.69
CA GLU A 53 -5.77 -9.50 -13.36
C GLU A 53 -6.89 -9.88 -12.37
N THR A 54 -6.54 -10.07 -11.09
CA THR A 54 -7.52 -10.33 -10.03
C THR A 54 -8.20 -9.04 -9.58
N ARG A 55 -9.51 -9.13 -9.28
CA ARG A 55 -10.25 -8.00 -8.71
C ARG A 55 -9.74 -7.68 -7.31
N ALA A 56 -9.46 -8.70 -6.51
CA ALA A 56 -8.92 -8.52 -5.18
C ALA A 56 -7.52 -7.87 -5.18
N GLY A 57 -6.67 -8.19 -6.16
CA GLY A 57 -5.36 -7.58 -6.31
C GLY A 57 -5.44 -6.10 -6.69
N GLN A 58 -6.34 -5.74 -7.61
CA GLN A 58 -6.62 -4.33 -7.93
C GLN A 58 -7.14 -3.56 -6.70
N GLU A 59 -8.08 -4.14 -5.95
CA GLU A 59 -8.63 -3.51 -4.73
C GLU A 59 -7.56 -3.34 -3.64
N MET A 60 -6.70 -4.35 -3.44
CA MET A 60 -5.56 -4.28 -2.51
C MET A 60 -4.55 -3.21 -2.92
N ALA A 61 -4.23 -3.12 -4.21
CA ALA A 61 -3.34 -2.10 -4.74
C ALA A 61 -3.91 -0.68 -4.50
N VAL A 62 -5.17 -0.45 -4.85
CA VAL A 62 -5.82 0.86 -4.66
C VAL A 62 -5.92 1.21 -3.17
N TYR A 63 -6.25 0.25 -2.31
CA TYR A 63 -6.27 0.46 -0.86
C TYR A 63 -4.89 0.85 -0.33
N TYR A 64 -3.84 0.11 -0.71
CA TYR A 64 -2.47 0.41 -0.34
C TYR A 64 -2.07 1.83 -0.80
N ALA A 65 -2.29 2.15 -2.08
CA ALA A 65 -1.98 3.47 -2.64
C ALA A 65 -2.73 4.60 -1.91
N GLY A 66 -4.02 4.43 -1.63
CA GLY A 66 -4.84 5.47 -1.01
C GLY A 66 -4.61 5.59 0.48
N ALA A 67 -4.89 4.52 1.21
CA ALA A 67 -4.94 4.53 2.67
C ALA A 67 -3.56 4.57 3.32
N GLU A 68 -2.60 3.82 2.78
CA GLU A 68 -1.29 3.62 3.42
C GLU A 68 -0.23 4.59 2.93
N ILE A 69 -0.39 5.12 1.72
CA ILE A 69 0.61 5.98 1.09
C ILE A 69 0.08 7.39 0.89
N ALA A 70 -0.98 7.54 0.11
CA ALA A 70 -1.41 8.85 -0.33
C ALA A 70 -2.07 9.68 0.77
N LEU A 71 -2.81 9.08 1.68
CA LEU A 71 -3.37 9.78 2.85
C LEU A 71 -2.30 10.25 3.85
N PRO A 72 -1.40 9.39 4.35
CA PRO A 72 -0.41 9.80 5.34
C PRO A 72 0.77 10.60 4.76
N PHE A 73 1.13 10.39 3.49
CA PHE A 73 2.38 10.92 2.90
C PHE A 73 2.16 11.74 1.63
N THR A 74 1.12 12.58 1.62
CA THR A 74 0.79 13.41 0.44
C THR A 74 1.99 14.23 -0.07
N ASP A 75 2.87 14.73 0.81
CA ASP A 75 3.96 15.63 0.40
C ASP A 75 5.10 14.86 -0.29
N ASN A 76 5.49 13.65 0.17
CA ASN A 76 6.48 12.84 -0.56
C ASN A 76 6.01 12.46 -1.96
N LEU A 77 4.71 12.22 -2.12
CA LEU A 77 4.16 11.90 -3.43
C LEU A 77 4.19 13.10 -4.39
N LEU A 78 4.17 14.34 -3.88
CA LEU A 78 4.32 15.55 -4.70
C LEU A 78 5.78 15.77 -5.12
N GLU A 79 6.73 15.40 -4.27
CA GLU A 79 8.17 15.60 -4.48
C GLU A 79 8.87 14.40 -5.16
N GLY A 80 8.21 13.24 -5.27
CA GLY A 80 8.84 11.97 -5.59
C GLY A 80 8.10 11.07 -6.59
N ALA A 81 7.43 11.63 -7.60
CA ALA A 81 6.82 10.81 -8.65
C ALA A 81 7.88 9.94 -9.35
N GLY A 82 7.78 8.61 -9.23
CA GLY A 82 8.64 7.64 -9.94
C GLY A 82 9.58 6.78 -9.10
N ASN A 83 9.70 6.99 -7.78
CA ASN A 83 10.47 6.09 -6.90
C ASN A 83 10.06 6.19 -5.42
N TRP A 84 8.77 6.38 -5.15
CA TRP A 84 8.30 6.52 -3.77
C TRP A 84 8.52 5.22 -2.97
N ILE A 85 8.39 4.05 -3.61
CA ILE A 85 8.58 2.76 -2.95
C ILE A 85 10.04 2.54 -2.58
N GLY A 86 10.97 2.92 -3.46
CA GLY A 86 12.40 2.91 -3.16
C GLY A 86 12.72 3.86 -2.02
N LYS A 87 12.20 5.10 -2.02
CA LYS A 87 12.37 6.03 -0.89
C LYS A 87 11.83 5.49 0.43
N LEU A 88 10.64 4.88 0.41
CA LEU A 88 10.03 4.26 1.59
C LEU A 88 10.91 3.14 2.16
N LEU A 89 11.44 2.28 1.27
CA LEU A 89 12.34 1.19 1.65
C LEU A 89 13.75 1.66 2.00
N ASP A 90 14.27 2.73 1.41
CA ASP A 90 15.59 3.25 1.79
C ASP A 90 15.54 3.83 3.21
N GLN A 91 14.40 4.41 3.59
CA GLN A 91 14.20 4.98 4.92
C GLN A 91 13.85 3.94 5.98
N GLN A 92 13.12 2.89 5.62
CA GLN A 92 12.57 1.92 6.59
C GLN A 92 12.87 0.45 6.29
N GLY A 93 13.54 0.16 5.17
CA GLY A 93 13.78 -1.17 4.62
C GLY A 93 14.60 -2.04 5.55
N GLY A 94 15.57 -1.49 6.28
CA GLY A 94 16.30 -2.27 7.30
C GLY A 94 15.38 -2.84 8.39
N THR A 95 14.35 -2.09 8.80
CA THR A 95 13.36 -2.53 9.81
C THR A 95 12.30 -3.44 9.19
N ALA A 96 11.80 -3.07 8.02
CA ALA A 96 10.80 -3.84 7.30
C ALA A 96 11.36 -5.22 6.93
N GLU A 97 12.53 -5.27 6.28
CA GLU A 97 13.21 -6.49 5.87
C GLU A 97 13.55 -7.38 7.04
N LYS A 98 14.00 -6.83 8.17
CA LYS A 98 14.24 -7.62 9.37
C LYS A 98 12.97 -8.33 9.84
N LYS A 99 11.87 -7.59 10.02
CA LYS A 99 10.58 -8.14 10.44
C LYS A 99 10.03 -9.16 9.45
N PHE A 100 10.26 -8.93 8.16
CA PHE A 100 9.85 -9.87 7.12
C PHE A 100 10.73 -11.12 7.06
N SER A 101 12.04 -10.99 7.27
CA SER A 101 12.97 -12.12 7.34
C SER A 101 12.63 -13.07 8.48
N GLU A 102 12.17 -12.51 9.62
CA GLU A 102 11.68 -13.28 10.77
C GLU A 102 10.42 -14.10 10.43
N PHE A 103 9.62 -13.66 9.44
CA PHE A 103 8.38 -14.30 9.03
C PHE A 103 8.55 -15.25 7.83
N ALA A 104 9.24 -14.82 6.77
CA ALA A 104 9.30 -15.50 5.47
C ALA A 104 10.62 -16.27 5.21
N GLY A 105 11.57 -16.24 6.16
CA GLY A 105 12.89 -16.87 6.02
C GLY A 105 13.88 -16.08 5.15
N SER A 106 15.13 -16.54 5.09
CA SER A 106 16.26 -15.79 4.47
C SER A 106 16.32 -15.86 2.94
N GLY A 107 15.65 -16.82 2.30
CA GLY A 107 15.72 -17.03 0.85
C GLY A 107 14.79 -16.14 0.00
N SER A 108 13.79 -15.49 0.61
CA SER A 108 12.69 -14.83 -0.08
C SER A 108 12.92 -13.33 -0.35
N ILE A 109 13.86 -12.68 0.35
CA ILE A 109 14.01 -11.21 0.32
C ILE A 109 14.43 -10.67 -1.05
N SER A 110 15.35 -11.35 -1.74
CA SER A 110 15.82 -10.89 -3.06
C SER A 110 14.71 -10.89 -4.10
N GLU A 111 13.93 -11.97 -4.16
CA GLU A 111 12.77 -12.08 -5.05
C GLU A 111 11.69 -11.06 -4.66
N VAL A 112 11.41 -10.90 -3.36
CA VAL A 112 10.44 -9.93 -2.85
C VAL A 112 10.83 -8.50 -3.24
N ARG A 113 12.11 -8.12 -3.14
CA ARG A 113 12.58 -6.80 -3.60
C ARG A 113 12.34 -6.59 -5.10
N GLN A 114 12.68 -7.57 -5.93
CA GLN A 114 12.49 -7.48 -7.38
C GLN A 114 11.00 -7.41 -7.77
N ILE A 115 10.14 -8.17 -7.09
CA ILE A 115 8.69 -8.07 -7.23
C ILE A 115 8.21 -6.69 -6.81
N LEU A 116 8.73 -6.17 -5.70
CA LEU A 116 8.34 -4.87 -5.16
C LEU A 116 8.73 -3.70 -6.08
N GLU A 117 9.89 -3.76 -6.73
CA GLU A 117 10.31 -2.80 -7.76
C GLU A 117 9.34 -2.81 -8.96
N THR A 118 8.99 -4.00 -9.44
CA THR A 118 8.06 -4.19 -10.57
C THR A 118 6.65 -3.74 -10.21
N PHE A 119 6.20 -4.07 -9.00
CA PHE A 119 4.92 -3.63 -8.44
C PHE A 119 4.89 -2.11 -8.29
N GLY A 120 5.93 -1.51 -7.69
CA GLY A 120 6.06 -0.06 -7.50
C GLY A 120 5.95 0.72 -8.80
N SER A 121 6.64 0.24 -9.85
CA SER A 121 6.56 0.82 -11.20
C SER A 121 5.14 0.80 -11.78
N THR A 122 4.37 -0.26 -11.48
CA THR A 122 2.95 -0.35 -11.88
C THR A 122 2.08 0.59 -11.04
N MET A 123 2.41 0.74 -9.76
CA MET A 123 1.68 1.55 -8.78
C MET A 123 1.85 3.05 -8.95
N ASP A 124 2.92 3.54 -9.59
CA ASP A 124 3.13 4.96 -9.82
C ASP A 124 1.95 5.62 -10.54
N ARG A 125 1.38 4.93 -11.54
CA ARG A 125 0.18 5.40 -12.25
C ARG A 125 -1.05 5.41 -11.34
N THR A 126 -1.24 4.35 -10.55
CA THR A 126 -2.34 4.23 -9.59
C THR A 126 -2.31 5.36 -8.57
N LEU A 127 -1.13 5.69 -8.04
CA LEU A 127 -0.97 6.78 -7.07
C LEU A 127 -1.31 8.15 -7.65
N VAL A 128 -0.91 8.43 -8.89
CA VAL A 128 -1.31 9.67 -9.57
C VAL A 128 -2.82 9.77 -9.71
N GLN A 129 -3.49 8.67 -10.04
CA GLN A 129 -4.94 8.64 -10.16
C GLN A 129 -5.64 8.80 -8.80
N VAL A 130 -5.20 8.05 -7.78
CA VAL A 130 -5.81 8.06 -6.44
C VAL A 130 -5.75 9.43 -5.78
N LYS A 131 -4.69 10.22 -6.02
CA LYS A 131 -4.59 11.61 -5.51
C LYS A 131 -5.81 12.46 -5.82
N GLY A 132 -6.34 12.36 -7.05
CA GLY A 132 -7.52 13.13 -7.46
C GLY A 132 -8.81 12.74 -6.72
N TYR A 133 -8.80 11.61 -6.00
CA TYR A 133 -9.96 11.07 -5.29
C TYR A 133 -9.79 11.07 -3.77
N LEU A 134 -8.68 11.58 -3.23
CA LEU A 134 -8.44 11.59 -1.78
C LEU A 134 -9.47 12.43 -1.03
N ASP A 135 -9.83 13.62 -1.52
CA ASP A 135 -10.80 14.49 -0.84
C ASP A 135 -12.20 13.83 -0.76
N PRO A 136 -12.79 13.33 -1.87
CA PRO A 136 -14.05 12.59 -1.81
C PRO A 136 -13.98 11.33 -0.94
N PHE A 137 -12.85 10.61 -0.96
CA PHE A 137 -12.64 9.42 -0.14
C PHE A 137 -12.64 9.77 1.35
N MET A 138 -11.90 10.82 1.72
CA MET A 138 -11.85 11.34 3.07
C MET A 138 -13.23 11.75 3.55
N ASP A 139 -13.97 12.56 2.79
CA ASP A 139 -15.31 13.02 3.20
C ASP A 139 -16.27 11.84 3.43
N ARG A 140 -16.13 10.76 2.67
CA ARG A 140 -16.90 9.53 2.87
C ARG A 140 -16.51 8.81 4.16
N ILE A 141 -15.22 8.75 4.49
CA ILE A 141 -14.74 8.21 5.78
C ILE A 141 -15.29 9.05 6.93
N LYS A 142 -15.20 10.39 6.87
CA LYS A 142 -15.71 11.28 7.92
C LYS A 142 -17.20 11.06 8.19
N GLY A 143 -17.99 10.90 7.12
CA GLY A 143 -19.42 10.64 7.22
C GLY A 143 -19.76 9.25 7.77
N THR A 144 -18.85 8.28 7.67
CA THR A 144 -19.09 6.89 8.07
C THR A 144 -18.51 6.57 9.46
N LEU A 145 -17.40 7.19 9.84
CA LEU A 145 -16.67 6.95 11.08
C LEU A 145 -16.46 8.24 11.91
N PRO A 146 -17.53 8.97 12.27
CA PRO A 146 -17.41 10.26 12.97
C PRO A 146 -16.78 10.13 14.37
N GLY A 147 -16.91 8.98 15.03
CA GLY A 147 -16.41 8.76 16.39
C GLY A 147 -14.88 8.68 16.51
N ILE A 148 -14.17 8.27 15.45
CA ILE A 148 -12.72 8.07 15.48
C ILE A 148 -11.97 9.38 15.20
N MET A 149 -12.56 10.27 14.40
CA MET A 149 -11.96 11.56 14.07
C MET A 149 -11.80 12.53 15.24
N ASN A 150 -12.64 12.42 16.27
CA ASN A 150 -12.57 13.32 17.44
C ASN A 150 -11.40 13.01 18.38
N ALA A 151 -10.68 11.91 18.16
CA ALA A 151 -9.59 11.44 19.02
C ALA A 151 -8.18 11.70 18.43
N ALA A 152 -8.08 12.23 17.21
CA ALA A 152 -6.81 12.43 16.52
C ALA A 152 -6.54 13.92 16.25
N ASP A 153 -5.28 14.33 16.43
CA ASP A 153 -4.82 15.72 16.25
C ASP A 153 -4.81 16.20 14.78
N SER A 154 -4.97 15.28 13.80
CA SER A 154 -5.13 15.60 12.37
C SER A 154 -6.20 14.73 11.71
N VAL A 155 -6.89 15.30 10.72
CA VAL A 155 -8.04 14.64 10.06
C VAL A 155 -7.57 13.44 9.23
N THR A 156 -6.42 13.56 8.56
CA THR A 156 -5.85 12.47 7.76
C THR A 156 -5.17 11.40 8.61
N GLY A 157 -4.47 11.78 9.68
CA GLY A 157 -3.89 10.82 10.63
C GLY A 157 -4.96 10.00 11.33
N GLY A 158 -6.04 10.64 11.80
CA GLY A 158 -7.19 9.94 12.38
C GLY A 158 -7.90 9.00 11.40
N ALA A 159 -8.00 9.37 10.13
CA ALA A 159 -8.57 8.50 9.10
C ALA A 159 -7.67 7.30 8.78
N ALA A 160 -6.35 7.51 8.66
CA ALA A 160 -5.40 6.41 8.46
C ALA A 160 -5.45 5.43 9.64
N THR A 161 -5.41 5.93 10.88
CA THR A 161 -5.58 5.10 12.08
C THR A 161 -6.91 4.36 12.10
N ALA A 162 -8.02 5.01 11.72
CA ALA A 162 -9.33 4.36 11.64
C ALA A 162 -9.34 3.20 10.64
N LEU A 163 -8.71 3.40 9.48
CA LEU A 163 -8.58 2.38 8.44
C LEU A 163 -7.69 1.22 8.88
N ASP A 164 -6.61 1.49 9.62
CA ASP A 164 -5.74 0.46 10.19
C ASP A 164 -6.43 -0.45 11.21
N MET A 165 -7.49 0.04 11.88
CA MET A 165 -8.29 -0.77 12.80
C MET A 165 -9.21 -1.77 12.07
N LEU A 166 -9.49 -1.55 10.78
CA LEU A 166 -10.35 -2.43 10.01
C LEU A 166 -9.58 -3.68 9.57
N PRO A 167 -10.20 -4.87 9.56
CA PRO A 167 -9.54 -6.11 9.15
C PRO A 167 -9.39 -6.23 7.61
N ILE A 168 -9.20 -5.10 6.91
CA ILE A 168 -9.17 -5.03 5.44
C ILE A 168 -8.05 -5.89 4.86
N TRP A 169 -6.87 -5.87 5.46
CA TRP A 169 -5.74 -6.68 5.01
C TRP A 169 -6.02 -8.19 5.07
N LYS A 170 -6.72 -8.66 6.12
CA LYS A 170 -7.13 -10.06 6.23
C LYS A 170 -8.16 -10.41 5.17
N LEU A 171 -9.15 -9.55 4.95
CA LEU A 171 -10.18 -9.75 3.93
C LEU A 171 -9.59 -9.77 2.52
N LEU A 172 -8.81 -8.76 2.16
CA LEU A 172 -8.22 -8.63 0.83
C LEU A 172 -7.18 -9.72 0.58
N GLY A 173 -6.34 -10.06 1.56
CA GLY A 173 -5.37 -11.16 1.43
C GLY A 173 -6.04 -12.49 1.16
N ALA A 174 -7.09 -12.84 1.93
CA ALA A 174 -7.85 -14.07 1.70
C ALA A 174 -8.52 -14.10 0.32
N ARG A 175 -9.05 -12.96 -0.15
CA ARG A 175 -9.66 -12.85 -1.48
C ARG A 175 -8.63 -12.98 -2.60
N VAL A 176 -7.44 -12.36 -2.46
CA VAL A 176 -6.35 -12.52 -3.42
C VAL A 176 -5.94 -13.98 -3.54
N ALA A 177 -5.76 -14.68 -2.41
CA ALA A 177 -5.45 -16.10 -2.41
C ALA A 177 -6.53 -16.94 -3.11
N ALA A 178 -7.80 -16.70 -2.80
CA ALA A 178 -8.92 -17.41 -3.43
C ALA A 178 -8.99 -17.15 -4.95
N GLU A 179 -8.83 -15.91 -5.39
CA GLU A 179 -8.84 -15.55 -6.81
C GLU A 179 -7.61 -16.11 -7.56
N ALA A 180 -6.45 -16.17 -6.91
CA ALA A 180 -5.25 -16.82 -7.46
C ALA A 180 -5.46 -18.33 -7.65
N CYS A 181 -6.04 -19.02 -6.65
CA CYS A 181 -6.40 -20.43 -6.77
C CYS A 181 -7.42 -20.68 -7.90
N ALA A 182 -8.43 -19.81 -8.03
CA ALA A 182 -9.41 -19.90 -9.08
C ALA A 182 -8.79 -19.70 -10.47
N LEU A 183 -7.93 -18.69 -10.64
CA LEU A 183 -7.19 -18.46 -11.88
C LEU A 183 -6.30 -19.66 -12.23
N ARG A 184 -5.62 -20.24 -11.24
CA ARG A 184 -4.80 -21.45 -11.41
C ARG A 184 -5.65 -22.61 -11.91
N ALA A 185 -6.78 -22.88 -11.27
CA ALA A 185 -7.70 -23.95 -11.66
C ALA A 185 -8.28 -23.76 -13.07
N LEU A 186 -8.61 -22.52 -13.45
CA LEU A 186 -9.18 -22.20 -14.76
C LEU A 186 -8.16 -22.28 -15.90
N ARG A 187 -6.89 -21.97 -15.62
CA ARG A 187 -5.84 -21.87 -16.64
C ARG A 187 -4.87 -23.06 -16.66
N GLY A 188 -4.97 -23.96 -15.68
CA GLY A 188 -4.12 -25.15 -15.58
C GLY A 188 -2.65 -24.81 -15.35
N TRP A 189 -2.36 -23.81 -14.51
CA TRP A 189 -0.98 -23.50 -14.14
C TRP A 189 -0.52 -24.43 -13.01
N ASP A 190 0.70 -24.96 -13.14
CA ASP A 190 1.39 -25.66 -12.04
C ASP A 190 2.10 -24.64 -11.13
#